data_AF-A0AB34FGV9-F1
#
_entry.id   AF-A0AB34FGV9-F1
#
_cell.length_a   1.000
_cell.length_b   1.000
_cell.length_c   1.000
_cell.angle_alpha   90.00
_cell.angle_beta   90.00
_cell.angle_gamma   90.00
#
_symmetry.space_group_name_H-M   'P 1'
#
loop_
_entity.id
_entity.type
_entity.pdbx_description
1 polymer ?
#
loop_
_entity_poly.entity_id
_entity_poly.type
_entity_poly.pdbx_seq_one_letter_code
_entity_poly.pdbx_strand_id
1 'polypeptide(L)'
;MKLAIVSSAVMAVLPLSAAWSLQLYDNENYRNIIHDRSGTWGQACKNLGSNVNKAQSMHWDFEGPFSRCKIKLFDSGDCSGEPLADSNYANWNLPAFSARAKNKVNSYDIDCR
;
A
#
# COMPACT_ATOMS: atom_id res chain seq x y z
N MET A 1 -26.27 51.64 7.56
CA MET A 1 -25.17 50.71 7.21
C MET A 1 -25.36 49.43 8.02
N LYS A 2 -25.57 48.28 7.38
CA LYS A 2 -25.61 46.96 8.05
C LYS A 2 -24.50 46.11 7.44
N LEU A 3 -23.38 45.99 8.16
CA LEU A 3 -22.32 45.04 7.82
C LEU A 3 -22.78 43.64 8.27
N ALA A 4 -23.10 42.79 7.31
CA ALA A 4 -23.25 41.36 7.55
C ALA A 4 -21.85 40.73 7.48
N ILE A 5 -21.32 40.31 8.63
CA ILE A 5 -20.10 39.52 8.70
C ILE A 5 -20.48 38.10 8.31
N VAL A 6 -20.06 37.68 7.11
CA VAL A 6 -20.17 36.30 6.67
C VAL A 6 -19.03 35.51 7.34
N SER A 7 -19.33 34.84 8.44
CA SER A 7 -18.43 33.87 9.06
C SER A 7 -18.31 32.66 8.14
N SER A 8 -17.25 32.62 7.33
CA SER A 8 -16.85 31.42 6.59
C SER A 8 -16.37 30.36 7.59
N ALA A 9 -17.19 29.33 7.79
CA ALA A 9 -16.76 28.13 8.50
C ALA A 9 -15.67 27.43 7.68
N VAL A 10 -14.40 27.55 8.11
CA VAL A 10 -13.31 26.73 7.59
C VAL A 10 -13.49 25.33 8.17
N MET A 11 -14.10 24.43 7.40
CA MET A 11 -14.08 23.01 7.75
C MET A 11 -12.64 22.52 7.68
N ALA A 12 -12.03 22.28 8.83
CA ALA A 12 -10.76 21.58 8.91
C ALA A 12 -10.97 20.16 8.38
N VAL A 13 -10.55 19.90 7.15
CA VAL A 13 -10.44 18.54 6.62
C VAL A 13 -9.33 17.88 7.42
N LEU A 14 -9.69 17.14 8.48
CA LEU A 14 -8.71 16.30 9.17
C LEU A 14 -8.15 15.35 8.10
N PRO A 15 -6.82 15.30 7.91
CA PRO A 15 -6.24 14.31 7.02
C PRO A 15 -6.66 12.96 7.60
N LEU A 16 -7.47 12.20 6.85
CA LEU A 16 -7.72 10.80 7.15
C LEU A 16 -6.33 10.16 7.16
N SER A 17 -5.80 9.87 8.35
CA SER A 17 -4.51 9.21 8.48
C SER A 17 -4.60 7.92 7.67
N ALA A 18 -3.64 7.70 6.77
CA ALA A 18 -3.60 6.48 5.98
C ALA A 18 -3.48 5.29 6.94
N ALA A 19 -4.41 4.34 6.84
CA ALA A 19 -4.40 3.11 7.62
C ALA A 19 -3.27 2.18 7.18
N TRP A 20 -2.85 2.29 5.92
CA TRP A 20 -1.78 1.51 5.35
C TRP A 20 -1.00 2.30 4.31
N SER A 21 0.26 1.90 4.11
CA SER A 21 1.19 2.37 3.11
C SER A 21 1.93 1.17 2.51
N LEU A 22 2.08 1.19 1.18
CA LEU A 22 2.82 0.23 0.40
C LEU A 22 3.80 0.97 -0.50
N GLN A 23 5.08 0.66 -0.33
CA GLN A 23 6.13 1.06 -1.28
C GLN A 23 6.83 -0.18 -1.81
N LEU A 24 6.90 -0.30 -3.14
CA LEU A 24 7.70 -1.32 -3.82
C LEU A 24 8.86 -0.66 -4.55
N TYR A 25 10.00 -1.35 -4.48
CA TYR A 25 11.28 -0.87 -5.00
C TYR A 25 11.84 -1.90 -5.98
N ASP A 26 12.43 -1.46 -7.09
CA ASP A 26 13.04 -2.40 -8.05
C ASP A 26 14.46 -2.82 -7.72
N ASN A 27 15.02 -2.30 -6.62
CA ASN A 27 16.28 -2.72 -6.06
C ASN A 27 16.12 -3.10 -4.59
N GLU A 28 17.07 -3.89 -4.09
CA GLU A 28 17.19 -4.19 -2.67
C GLU A 28 17.54 -2.93 -1.86
N ASN A 29 17.28 -3.00 -0.55
CA ASN A 29 17.51 -1.95 0.43
C ASN A 29 16.77 -0.64 0.11
N TYR A 30 15.53 -0.78 -0.38
CA TYR A 30 14.58 0.33 -0.55
C TYR A 30 15.06 1.40 -1.55
N ARG A 31 15.64 0.95 -2.66
CA ARG A 31 16.16 1.83 -3.71
C ARG A 31 15.27 1.81 -4.95
N ASN A 32 15.06 3.00 -5.52
CA ASN A 32 14.27 3.22 -6.74
C ASN A 32 12.82 2.71 -6.64
N ILE A 33 11.95 3.59 -6.12
CA ILE A 33 10.52 3.33 -5.94
C ILE A 33 9.86 3.15 -7.31
N ILE A 34 9.15 2.04 -7.48
CA ILE A 34 8.35 1.73 -8.67
C ILE A 34 6.85 1.79 -8.40
N HIS A 35 6.45 1.72 -7.14
CA HIS A 35 5.05 1.78 -6.75
C HIS A 35 4.95 2.36 -5.35
N ASP A 36 4.14 3.40 -5.17
CA ASP A 36 3.91 4.06 -3.89
C ASP A 36 2.41 4.36 -3.75
N ARG A 37 1.79 3.78 -2.72
CA ARG A 37 0.36 3.86 -2.49
C ARG A 37 0.07 3.83 -1.00
N SER A 38 -0.94 4.60 -0.59
CA SER A 38 -1.51 4.54 0.74
C SER A 38 -3.03 4.56 0.67
N GLY A 39 -3.67 4.19 1.78
CA GLY A 39 -5.13 4.19 1.88
C GLY A 39 -5.64 4.00 3.30
N THR A 40 -6.92 4.30 3.49
CA THR A 40 -7.61 4.14 4.79
C THR A 40 -8.39 2.83 4.88
N TRP A 41 -8.81 2.28 3.75
CA TRP A 41 -9.67 1.10 3.66
C TRP A 41 -8.98 -0.04 2.90
N GLY A 42 -9.48 -1.26 3.08
CA GLY A 42 -9.10 -2.40 2.25
C GLY A 42 -9.35 -2.09 0.77
N GLN A 43 -8.55 -2.66 -0.09
CA GLN A 43 -8.66 -2.47 -1.53
C GLN A 43 -8.70 -3.83 -2.20
N ALA A 44 -9.69 -4.01 -3.07
CA ALA A 44 -9.71 -5.12 -4.00
C ALA A 44 -8.41 -5.18 -4.83
N CYS A 45 -8.18 -6.34 -5.42
CA CYS A 45 -6.98 -6.65 -6.18
C CYS A 45 -6.49 -5.53 -7.10
N LYS A 46 -5.17 -5.30 -7.10
CA LYS A 46 -4.49 -4.32 -7.93
C LYS A 46 -3.35 -4.93 -8.73
N ASN A 47 -3.39 -4.73 -10.04
CA ASN A 47 -2.26 -5.00 -10.92
C ASN A 47 -1.21 -3.89 -10.86
N LEU A 48 0.07 -4.27 -10.94
CA LEU A 48 1.21 -3.35 -10.99
C LEU A 48 1.44 -2.74 -12.38
N GLY A 49 0.73 -3.19 -13.42
CA GLY A 49 0.81 -2.63 -14.77
C GLY A 49 2.22 -2.74 -15.36
N SER A 50 2.84 -1.62 -15.72
CA SER A 50 4.22 -1.59 -16.26
C SER A 50 5.31 -1.99 -15.24
N ASN A 51 4.93 -2.19 -13.98
CA ASN A 51 5.86 -2.49 -12.87
C ASN A 51 5.85 -3.96 -12.43
N VAL A 52 5.19 -4.82 -13.18
CA VAL A 52 5.22 -6.29 -13.03
C VAL A 52 6.65 -6.83 -13.09
N ASN A 53 6.95 -7.88 -12.32
CA ASN A 53 8.24 -8.57 -12.28
C ASN A 53 9.47 -7.70 -11.98
N LYS A 54 9.29 -6.53 -11.35
CA LYS A 54 10.40 -5.62 -11.02
C LYS A 54 10.73 -5.55 -9.54
N ALA A 55 9.75 -5.81 -8.66
CA ALA A 55 9.92 -5.54 -7.24
C ALA A 55 10.96 -6.46 -6.58
N GLN A 56 11.87 -5.87 -5.81
CA GLN A 56 12.96 -6.54 -5.09
C GLN A 56 13.01 -6.23 -3.60
N SER A 57 12.43 -5.12 -3.15
CA SER A 57 12.24 -4.80 -1.73
C SER A 57 10.91 -4.07 -1.52
N MET A 58 10.47 -3.96 -0.27
CA MET A 58 9.14 -3.43 0.06
C MET A 58 9.09 -2.79 1.44
N HIS A 59 8.38 -1.66 1.55
CA HIS A 59 7.77 -1.24 2.80
C HIS A 59 6.29 -1.54 2.78
N TRP A 60 5.83 -2.20 3.84
CA TRP A 60 4.42 -2.37 4.15
C TRP A 60 4.23 -1.93 5.59
N ASP A 61 3.61 -0.78 5.75
CA ASP A 61 3.27 -0.23 7.05
C ASP A 61 1.76 -0.14 7.14
N PHE A 62 1.19 -0.54 8.26
CA PHE A 62 -0.17 -0.19 8.60
C PHE A 62 -0.17 0.52 9.95
N GLU A 63 -0.71 1.73 9.97
CA GLU A 63 -0.82 2.56 11.15
C GLU A 63 -2.21 3.15 11.18
N GLY A 64 -3.02 2.74 12.15
CA GLY A 64 -4.36 3.24 12.31
C GLY A 64 -4.94 2.82 13.64
N PRO A 65 -5.54 3.73 14.41
CA PRO A 65 -6.14 3.39 15.72
C PRO A 65 -7.30 2.39 15.61
N PHE A 66 -7.83 2.16 14.40
CA PHE A 66 -9.04 1.37 14.17
C PHE A 66 -8.94 0.39 13.00
N SER A 67 -7.75 0.12 12.47
CA SER A 67 -7.60 -0.70 11.27
C SER A 67 -6.40 -1.63 11.33
N ARG A 68 -6.67 -2.93 11.20
CA ARG A 68 -5.64 -3.95 10.98
C ARG A 68 -5.64 -4.29 9.50
N CYS A 69 -4.61 -3.85 8.79
CA CYS A 69 -4.47 -4.14 7.37
C CYS A 69 -3.40 -5.19 7.13
N LYS A 70 -3.64 -6.05 6.15
CA LYS A 70 -2.62 -6.94 5.59
C LYS A 70 -2.53 -6.76 4.09
N ILE A 71 -1.37 -7.11 3.55
CA ILE A 71 -1.13 -7.20 2.12
C ILE A 71 -0.83 -8.64 1.74
N LYS A 72 -1.38 -9.07 0.60
CA LYS A 72 -1.00 -10.30 -0.09
C LYS A 72 -0.42 -9.98 -1.45
N LEU A 73 0.70 -10.61 -1.79
CA LEU A 73 1.39 -10.44 -3.08
C LEU A 73 1.21 -11.69 -3.94
N PHE A 74 1.01 -11.50 -5.23
CA PHE A 74 0.77 -12.58 -6.19
C PHE A 74 1.74 -12.50 -7.37
N ASP A 75 2.05 -13.66 -7.94
CA ASP A 75 2.95 -13.79 -9.09
C ASP A 75 2.27 -13.58 -10.46
N SER A 76 0.95 -13.43 -10.49
CA SER A 76 0.17 -13.18 -11.70
C SER A 76 -0.68 -11.92 -11.56
N GLY A 77 -1.36 -11.56 -12.65
CA GLY A 77 -2.37 -10.51 -12.64
C GLY A 77 -3.66 -10.95 -11.94
N ASP A 78 -4.46 -9.95 -11.56
CA ASP A 78 -5.80 -10.11 -11.02
C ASP A 78 -5.88 -11.00 -9.77
N CYS A 79 -4.76 -11.11 -9.03
CA CYS A 79 -4.65 -11.87 -7.78
C CYS A 79 -5.08 -13.33 -7.92
N SER A 80 -4.88 -13.89 -9.12
CA SER A 80 -5.34 -15.23 -9.51
C SER A 80 -4.26 -16.31 -9.36
N GLY A 81 -3.00 -15.91 -9.14
CA GLY A 81 -1.82 -16.76 -9.17
C GLY A 81 -1.34 -17.26 -7.82
N GLU A 82 -0.09 -17.69 -7.78
CA GLU A 82 0.53 -18.19 -6.56
C GLU A 82 0.72 -17.03 -5.57
N PRO A 83 0.25 -17.17 -4.32
CA PRO A 83 0.55 -16.21 -3.28
C PRO A 83 2.04 -16.30 -2.94
N LEU A 84 2.76 -15.22 -3.25
CA LEU A 84 4.17 -15.05 -2.95
C LEU A 84 4.39 -14.69 -1.48
N ALA A 85 3.43 -13.99 -0.89
CA ALA A 85 3.52 -13.50 0.47
C ALA A 85 2.18 -13.05 1.08
N ASP A 86 2.13 -13.03 2.42
CA ASP A 86 1.06 -12.44 3.24
C ASP A 86 1.71 -11.79 4.47
N SER A 87 1.41 -10.51 4.75
CA SER A 87 1.96 -9.80 5.91
C SER A 87 1.32 -10.19 7.25
N ASN A 88 0.25 -11.00 7.26
CA ASN A 88 -0.43 -11.48 8.46
C ASN A 88 -0.85 -10.37 9.45
N TYR A 89 -1.22 -9.19 8.94
CA TYR A 89 -1.56 -8.00 9.73
C TYR A 89 -0.40 -7.50 10.61
N ALA A 90 0.83 -7.62 10.12
CA ALA A 90 2.03 -7.05 10.71
C ALA A 90 2.67 -6.03 9.74
N ASN A 91 3.36 -5.03 10.32
CA ASN A 91 4.27 -4.20 9.53
C ASN A 91 5.36 -5.09 8.98
N TRP A 92 5.69 -4.90 7.71
CA TRP A 92 6.52 -5.83 6.98
C TRP A 92 7.43 -5.12 6.00
N ASN A 93 8.58 -4.71 6.55
CA ASN A 93 9.62 -4.00 5.83
C ASN A 93 10.71 -4.98 5.44
N LEU A 94 10.80 -5.25 4.14
CA LEU A 94 11.66 -6.24 3.54
C LEU A 94 12.79 -5.55 2.78
N PRO A 95 14.04 -5.56 3.30
CA PRO A 95 15.16 -4.99 2.57
C PRO A 95 15.50 -5.81 1.34
N ALA A 96 15.12 -7.08 1.28
CA ALA A 96 15.18 -7.91 0.10
C ALA A 96 14.05 -8.94 0.13
N PHE A 97 13.39 -9.14 -1.02
CA PHE A 97 12.49 -10.27 -1.20
C PHE A 97 13.26 -11.59 -1.20
N SER A 98 12.59 -12.66 -0.78
CA SER A 98 13.10 -14.01 -0.93
C SER A 98 13.33 -14.34 -2.41
N ALA A 99 14.18 -15.33 -2.70
CA ALA A 99 14.41 -15.82 -4.06
C ALA A 99 13.11 -16.26 -4.78
N ARG A 100 12.07 -16.64 -4.01
CA ARG A 100 10.75 -16.98 -4.55
C ARG A 100 10.00 -15.76 -5.07
N ALA A 101 10.06 -14.63 -4.38
CA ALA A 101 9.23 -13.44 -4.67
C ALA A 101 9.97 -12.35 -5.47
N LYS A 102 11.30 -12.31 -5.42
CA LYS A 102 12.13 -11.32 -6.12
C LYS A 102 11.85 -11.33 -7.62
N ASN A 103 11.53 -10.17 -8.19
CA ASN A 103 11.19 -9.99 -9.61
C ASN A 103 10.00 -10.83 -10.10
N LYS A 104 9.07 -11.20 -9.21
CA LYS A 104 7.87 -11.98 -9.60
C LYS A 104 6.54 -11.34 -9.21
N VAL A 105 6.55 -10.31 -8.37
CA VAL A 105 5.31 -9.67 -7.91
C VAL A 105 4.63 -8.95 -9.06
N ASN A 106 3.37 -9.27 -9.32
CA ASN A 106 2.58 -8.75 -10.45
C ASN A 106 1.26 -8.09 -10.02
N SER A 107 0.65 -8.59 -8.95
CA SER A 107 -0.52 -7.97 -8.34
C SER A 107 -0.50 -8.11 -6.82
N TYR A 108 -1.36 -7.34 -6.15
CA TYR A 108 -1.52 -7.40 -4.71
C TYR A 108 -2.97 -7.13 -4.29
N ASP A 109 -3.34 -7.64 -3.13
CA ASP A 109 -4.64 -7.43 -2.48
C ASP A 109 -4.42 -6.88 -1.07
N ILE A 110 -5.31 -5.98 -0.62
CA ILE A 110 -5.23 -5.37 0.71
C ILE A 110 -6.55 -5.61 1.45
N ASP A 111 -6.47 -6.39 2.53
CA ASP A 111 -7.59 -6.67 3.43
C ASP A 111 -7.38 -5.88 4.72
N CYS A 112 -8.28 -4.94 5.00
CA CYS A 112 -8.33 -4.18 6.25
C CYS A 112 -9.59 -4.53 7.03
N ARG A 113 -9.43 -4.76 8.34
CA ARG A 113 -10.50 -5.08 9.28
C ARG A 113 -10.51 -4.16 10.47
#